data_AF-A0A1V2B910-F1
#
_entry.id   AF-A0A1V2B910-F1
#
_cell.length_a   1.000
_cell.length_b   1.000
_cell.length_c   1.000
_cell.angle_alpha   90.00
_cell.angle_beta   90.00
_cell.angle_gamma   90.00
#
_symmetry.space_group_name_H-M   'P 1'
#
loop_
_entity.id
_entity.type
_entity.pdbx_description
1 polymer ?
#
loop_
_entity_poly.entity_id
_entity_poly.type
_entity_poly.pdbx_seq_one_letter_code
_entity_poly.pdbx_strand_id
1 'polypeptide(L)'
;MKRKPRLLVAISLVMLLIAACKKTEDLPDIKSNNVASTSSEAAVTGNVTYTLVRSGSPTSTEQAAYTLITAAMDSAVWYMNHYTTYTKAITVTYVPSVSTADGNINGSIRFGSNTYYMNLATALHEIAHTVGVGTTSVWWNTLIVSGTYTGTYATQTLRTLTGNSTAVLYGDSQHFWPYGLNYPTEVTSVYDYIYHCQILEAMQLDGL
;
A
#
# COMPACT_ATOMS: atom_id res chain seq x y z
N MET A 1 -39.91 50.56 49.06
CA MET A 1 -38.92 49.86 48.22
C MET A 1 -39.38 48.42 48.03
N LYS A 2 -39.93 48.10 46.85
CA LYS A 2 -40.67 46.85 46.56
C LYS A 2 -39.72 45.64 46.49
N ARG A 3 -39.82 44.70 47.45
CA ARG A 3 -39.25 43.35 47.37
C ARG A 3 -40.25 42.44 46.65
N LYS A 4 -39.86 41.89 45.50
CA LYS A 4 -40.64 40.87 44.77
C LYS A 4 -40.26 39.46 45.30
N PRO A 5 -41.24 38.57 45.53
CA PRO A 5 -40.99 37.17 45.90
C PRO A 5 -41.00 36.28 44.66
N ARG A 6 -40.13 35.26 44.60
CA ARG A 6 -40.31 34.12 43.68
C ARG A 6 -39.79 32.82 44.32
N LEU A 7 -40.73 32.11 44.94
CA LEU A 7 -41.04 30.69 44.79
C LEU A 7 -39.91 29.82 44.21
N LEU A 8 -39.29 29.00 45.07
CA LEU A 8 -38.48 27.85 44.64
C LEU A 8 -39.41 26.81 44.01
N VAL A 9 -39.26 26.58 42.71
CA VAL A 9 -39.88 25.47 41.99
C VAL A 9 -38.90 24.29 42.04
N ALA A 10 -39.35 23.17 42.63
CA ALA A 10 -38.65 21.90 42.58
C ALA A 10 -38.68 21.37 41.14
N ILE A 11 -37.49 21.14 40.56
CA ILE A 11 -37.35 20.50 39.25
C ILE A 11 -36.75 19.10 39.50
N SER A 12 -37.62 18.09 39.41
CA SER A 12 -37.23 16.68 39.26
C SER A 12 -36.43 16.52 37.98
N LEU A 13 -35.17 16.08 38.10
CA LEU A 13 -34.35 15.74 36.95
C LEU A 13 -34.58 14.26 36.59
N VAL A 14 -35.47 14.03 35.63
CA VAL A 14 -35.61 12.75 34.93
C VAL A 14 -34.44 12.66 33.93
N MET A 15 -33.44 11.82 34.19
CA MET A 15 -32.44 11.45 33.17
C MET A 15 -33.01 10.36 32.28
N LEU A 16 -33.48 10.77 31.11
CA LEU A 16 -33.85 9.89 30.01
C LEU A 16 -32.57 9.35 29.33
N LEU A 17 -32.46 8.02 29.23
CA LEU A 17 -31.42 7.36 28.43
C LEU A 17 -31.53 7.83 26.97
N ILE A 18 -30.45 8.41 26.46
CA ILE A 18 -30.21 8.49 25.01
C ILE A 18 -28.99 7.63 24.73
N ALA A 19 -29.23 6.46 24.14
CA ALA A 19 -28.20 5.67 23.49
C ALA A 19 -27.70 6.44 22.27
N ALA A 20 -26.59 7.17 22.44
CA ALA A 20 -25.83 7.69 21.32
C ALA A 20 -24.90 6.57 20.82
N CYS A 21 -25.29 5.88 19.76
CA CYS A 21 -24.42 4.98 19.02
C CYS A 21 -23.34 5.82 18.31
N LYS A 22 -22.21 6.03 18.99
CA LYS A 22 -20.97 6.45 18.34
C LYS A 22 -20.36 5.18 17.77
N LYS A 23 -20.32 5.04 16.44
CA LYS A 23 -19.37 4.14 15.78
C LYS A 23 -17.99 4.76 15.95
N THR A 24 -17.34 4.42 17.06
CA THR A 24 -15.89 4.47 17.17
C THR A 24 -15.41 3.26 16.38
N GLU A 25 -14.72 3.48 15.26
CA GLU A 25 -13.92 2.40 14.68
C GLU A 25 -12.72 2.20 15.60
N ASP A 26 -12.92 1.32 16.58
CA ASP A 26 -11.88 0.90 17.51
C ASP A 26 -10.81 0.16 16.72
N LEU A 27 -9.63 0.77 16.64
CA LEU A 27 -8.37 0.08 16.36
C LEU A 27 -8.25 -1.09 17.35
N PRO A 28 -7.92 -2.32 16.91
CA PRO A 28 -7.93 -3.46 17.81
C PRO A 28 -6.89 -3.34 18.92
N ASP A 29 -7.38 -3.40 20.16
CA ASP A 29 -6.64 -3.48 21.42
C ASP A 29 -5.95 -4.85 21.55
N ILE A 30 -4.62 -4.87 21.46
CA ILE A 30 -3.78 -6.07 21.58
C ILE A 30 -3.48 -6.33 23.07
N LYS A 31 -4.48 -6.48 23.95
CA LYS A 31 -4.26 -6.97 25.33
C LYS A 31 -5.50 -7.67 25.93
N SER A 32 -5.89 -8.84 25.40
CA SER A 32 -6.57 -9.84 26.24
C SER A 32 -6.56 -11.24 25.62
N ASN A 33 -5.83 -12.16 26.27
CA ASN A 33 -5.74 -13.57 25.91
C ASN A 33 -6.94 -14.33 26.50
N ASN A 34 -7.94 -14.68 25.67
CA ASN A 34 -8.68 -15.96 25.72
C ASN A 34 -9.75 -16.07 24.62
N VAL A 35 -9.27 -16.12 23.37
CA VAL A 35 -9.96 -16.80 22.28
C VAL A 35 -8.95 -17.81 21.74
N ALA A 36 -9.40 -19.02 21.42
CA ALA A 36 -8.58 -20.13 20.97
C ALA A 36 -7.43 -19.68 20.06
N SER A 37 -6.20 -19.89 20.54
CA SER A 37 -4.96 -19.52 19.87
C SER A 37 -4.77 -20.38 18.62
N THR A 38 -5.36 -19.95 17.51
CA THR A 38 -4.78 -20.17 16.18
C THR A 38 -4.07 -18.89 15.78
N SER A 39 -2.97 -18.59 16.48
CA SER A 39 -1.92 -17.72 15.97
C SER A 39 -1.25 -18.41 14.78
N SER A 40 -1.97 -18.47 13.66
CA SER A 40 -1.30 -18.46 12.37
C SER A 40 -0.84 -17.03 12.19
N GLU A 41 0.34 -16.71 12.72
CA GLU A 41 1.16 -15.66 12.10
C GLU A 41 1.20 -16.07 10.62
N ALA A 42 0.46 -15.34 9.76
CA ALA A 42 0.42 -15.66 8.35
C ALA A 42 1.87 -15.70 7.90
N ALA A 43 2.30 -16.87 7.45
CA ALA A 43 3.71 -17.15 7.22
C ALA A 43 4.24 -16.06 6.28
N VAL A 44 5.33 -15.39 6.67
CA VAL A 44 6.07 -14.54 5.74
C VAL A 44 6.48 -15.43 4.58
N THR A 45 5.90 -15.22 3.40
CA THR A 45 6.13 -16.06 2.22
C THR A 45 7.19 -15.48 1.29
N GLY A 46 7.42 -14.16 1.35
CA GLY A 46 8.41 -13.46 0.54
C GLY A 46 9.71 -13.13 1.30
N ASN A 47 10.72 -12.71 0.54
CA ASN A 47 12.01 -12.22 1.05
C ASN A 47 12.50 -11.03 0.20
N VAL A 48 11.66 -10.01 0.11
CA VAL A 48 12.02 -8.68 -0.38
C VAL A 48 12.71 -7.92 0.75
N THR A 49 13.85 -7.31 0.44
CA THR A 49 14.65 -6.50 1.36
C THR A 49 15.11 -5.24 0.65
N TYR A 50 15.47 -4.20 1.42
CA TYR A 50 16.04 -3.00 0.83
C TYR A 50 17.18 -2.42 1.66
N THR A 51 18.05 -1.66 1.01
CA THR A 51 19.04 -0.78 1.63
C THR A 51 18.87 0.62 1.06
N LEU A 52 18.59 1.60 1.91
CA LEU A 52 18.60 3.02 1.52
C LEU A 52 20.02 3.58 1.64
N VAL A 53 20.60 3.96 0.52
CA VAL A 53 21.90 4.65 0.48
C VAL A 53 21.74 6.06 1.02
N ARG A 54 22.56 6.42 2.00
CA ARG A 54 22.53 7.72 2.68
C ARG A 54 23.88 8.41 2.59
N SER A 55 23.86 9.73 2.44
CA SER A 55 25.05 10.56 2.64
C SER A 55 25.56 10.39 4.08
N GLY A 56 26.88 10.38 4.26
CA GLY A 56 27.51 10.36 5.59
C GLY A 56 27.35 11.66 6.39
N SER A 57 26.90 12.74 5.74
CA SER A 57 26.58 14.02 6.38
C SER A 57 25.39 14.64 5.67
N PRO A 58 24.17 14.15 5.94
CA PRO A 58 22.98 14.57 5.20
C PRO A 58 22.58 16.01 5.54
N THR A 59 22.13 16.73 4.51
CA THR A 59 21.39 17.98 4.67
C THR A 59 20.04 17.74 5.35
N SER A 60 19.39 18.80 5.84
CA SER A 60 18.04 18.69 6.41
C SER A 60 17.01 18.15 5.40
N THR A 61 17.16 18.51 4.13
CA THR A 61 16.31 18.01 3.03
C THR A 61 16.52 16.51 2.80
N GLU A 62 17.78 16.06 2.73
CA GLU A 62 18.08 14.62 2.62
C GLU A 62 17.55 13.85 3.82
N GLN A 63 17.73 14.38 5.04
CA GLN A 63 17.24 13.74 6.26
C GLN A 63 15.71 13.58 6.25
N ALA A 64 14.98 14.60 5.79
CA ALA A 64 13.53 14.53 5.66
C ALA A 64 13.10 13.50 4.59
N ALA A 65 13.78 13.50 3.43
CA ALA A 65 13.53 12.53 2.38
C ALA A 65 13.81 11.09 2.85
N TYR A 66 14.93 10.86 3.54
CA TYR A 66 15.27 9.54 4.07
C TYR A 66 14.23 9.03 5.05
N THR A 67 13.68 9.89 5.92
CA THR A 67 12.61 9.48 6.85
C THR A 67 11.37 9.02 6.09
N LEU A 68 10.92 9.78 5.08
CA LEU A 68 9.73 9.43 4.29
C LEU A 68 9.95 8.16 3.45
N ILE A 69 11.09 8.07 2.76
CA ILE A 69 11.45 6.89 1.95
C ILE A 69 11.56 5.64 2.83
N THR A 70 12.15 5.76 4.03
CA THR A 70 12.25 4.63 4.98
C THR A 70 10.85 4.15 5.38
N ALA A 71 9.95 5.06 5.77
CA ALA A 71 8.57 4.68 6.14
C ALA A 71 7.80 4.02 4.97
N ALA A 72 7.99 4.54 3.75
CA ALA A 72 7.38 3.99 2.54
C ALA A 72 7.91 2.58 2.22
N MET A 73 9.24 2.41 2.21
CA MET A 73 9.88 1.14 1.88
C MET A 73 9.69 0.07 2.95
N ASP A 74 9.73 0.44 4.25
CA ASP A 74 9.42 -0.49 5.35
C ASP A 74 8.01 -1.07 5.19
N SER A 75 7.04 -0.20 4.90
CA SER A 75 5.66 -0.60 4.66
C SER A 75 5.54 -1.47 3.40
N ALA A 76 6.15 -1.06 2.29
CA ALA A 76 6.07 -1.80 1.03
C ALA A 76 6.70 -3.19 1.13
N VAL A 77 7.85 -3.31 1.79
CA VAL A 77 8.51 -4.60 2.05
C VAL A 77 7.63 -5.48 2.94
N TRP A 78 6.96 -4.92 3.95
CA TRP A 78 6.02 -5.70 4.76
C TRP A 78 4.89 -6.30 3.89
N TYR A 79 4.25 -5.51 3.04
CA TYR A 79 3.19 -6.00 2.14
C TYR A 79 3.70 -7.07 1.17
N MET A 80 4.84 -6.82 0.52
CA MET A 80 5.46 -7.78 -0.39
C MET A 80 5.75 -9.11 0.32
N ASN A 81 6.33 -9.06 1.51
CA ASN A 81 6.70 -10.28 2.25
C ASN A 81 5.50 -11.05 2.82
N HIS A 82 4.37 -10.36 3.04
CA HIS A 82 3.17 -10.97 3.59
C HIS A 82 2.20 -11.52 2.54
N TYR A 83 2.20 -10.94 1.33
CA TYR A 83 1.22 -11.26 0.30
C TYR A 83 1.82 -11.81 -1.00
N THR A 84 3.14 -11.97 -1.07
CA THR A 84 3.84 -12.52 -2.24
C THR A 84 4.92 -13.51 -1.83
N THR A 85 5.45 -14.25 -2.79
CA THR A 85 6.58 -15.17 -2.63
C THR A 85 7.89 -14.63 -3.24
N TYR A 86 7.89 -13.38 -3.70
CA TYR A 86 9.05 -12.76 -4.32
C TYR A 86 10.26 -12.72 -3.38
N THR A 87 11.44 -12.96 -3.95
CA THR A 87 12.73 -12.70 -3.31
C THR A 87 13.48 -11.64 -4.12
N LYS A 88 13.82 -10.51 -3.48
CA LYS A 88 14.53 -9.40 -4.15
C LYS A 88 15.33 -8.60 -3.14
N ALA A 89 16.57 -8.26 -3.47
CA ALA A 89 17.36 -7.28 -2.73
C ALA A 89 17.33 -5.96 -3.50
N ILE A 90 16.91 -4.87 -2.84
CA ILE A 90 16.68 -3.58 -3.48
C ILE A 90 17.65 -2.53 -2.94
N THR A 91 18.31 -1.79 -3.84
CA THR A 91 19.08 -0.60 -3.48
C THR A 91 18.24 0.64 -3.75
N VAL A 92 17.94 1.40 -2.70
CA VAL A 92 17.14 2.62 -2.78
C VAL A 92 18.05 3.83 -2.66
N THR A 93 17.83 4.85 -3.48
CA THR A 93 18.58 6.12 -3.45
C THR A 93 17.64 7.32 -3.51
N TYR A 94 18.07 8.44 -2.91
CA TYR A 94 17.43 9.73 -3.09
C TYR A 94 18.19 10.52 -4.16
N VAL A 95 17.53 10.86 -5.26
CA VAL A 95 18.13 11.52 -6.43
C VAL A 95 17.25 12.71 -6.81
N PRO A 96 17.56 13.94 -6.33
CA PRO A 96 16.68 15.10 -6.51
C PRO A 96 16.30 15.44 -7.96
N SER A 97 17.09 15.02 -8.94
CA SER A 97 16.81 15.24 -10.37
C SER A 97 15.74 14.30 -10.96
N VAL A 98 15.36 13.24 -10.24
CA VAL A 98 14.23 12.37 -10.61
C VAL A 98 12.94 13.12 -10.28
N SER A 99 11.97 13.10 -11.20
CA SER A 99 10.71 13.84 -11.02
C SER A 99 9.79 13.23 -9.96
N THR A 100 9.77 11.89 -9.89
CA THR A 100 8.84 11.09 -9.07
C THR A 100 9.62 9.99 -8.35
N ALA A 101 9.60 8.77 -8.86
CA ALA A 101 10.47 7.67 -8.54
C ALA A 101 10.65 6.79 -9.79
N ASP A 102 11.68 5.96 -9.83
CA ASP A 102 11.86 4.95 -10.87
C ASP A 102 12.57 3.70 -10.34
N GLY A 103 11.96 2.54 -10.61
CA GLY A 103 12.47 1.20 -10.34
C GLY A 103 13.05 0.53 -11.58
N ASN A 104 14.01 -0.36 -11.37
CA ASN A 104 14.64 -1.14 -12.44
C ASN A 104 14.79 -2.61 -12.06
N ILE A 105 14.72 -3.51 -13.05
CA ILE A 105 14.84 -4.96 -12.88
C ILE A 105 16.14 -5.40 -12.18
N ASN A 106 17.20 -4.59 -12.26
CA ASN A 106 18.46 -4.83 -11.56
C ASN A 106 18.36 -4.65 -10.02
N GLY A 107 17.20 -4.25 -9.49
CA GLY A 107 16.96 -4.03 -8.06
C GLY A 107 17.26 -2.61 -7.59
N SER A 108 17.43 -1.62 -8.47
CA SER A 108 17.55 -0.22 -8.04
C SER A 108 16.20 0.49 -8.02
N ILE A 109 15.95 1.29 -6.99
CA ILE A 109 14.86 2.28 -6.95
C ILE A 109 15.46 3.66 -6.63
N ARG A 110 15.03 4.68 -7.37
CA ARG A 110 15.40 6.08 -7.10
C ARG A 110 14.14 6.86 -6.75
N PHE A 111 14.18 7.62 -5.66
CA PHE A 111 13.15 8.60 -5.32
C PHE A 111 13.63 10.02 -5.62
N GLY A 112 12.77 10.81 -6.26
CA GLY A 112 12.96 12.21 -6.61
C GLY A 112 12.77 13.18 -5.46
N SER A 113 12.92 14.49 -5.73
CA SER A 113 12.76 15.52 -4.69
C SER A 113 11.31 15.77 -4.26
N ASN A 114 10.33 15.33 -5.04
CA ASN A 114 8.92 15.55 -4.74
C ASN A 114 8.44 14.56 -3.67
N THR A 115 8.30 15.06 -2.44
CA THR A 115 7.89 14.26 -1.28
C THR A 115 6.50 13.64 -1.41
N TYR A 116 5.64 14.14 -2.32
CA TYR A 116 4.35 13.53 -2.63
C TYR A 116 4.49 12.06 -3.05
N TYR A 117 5.58 11.69 -3.73
CA TYR A 117 5.85 10.34 -4.22
C TYR A 117 6.64 9.46 -3.22
N MET A 118 7.02 9.98 -2.05
CA MET A 118 7.72 9.20 -1.02
C MET A 118 6.70 8.52 -0.09
N ASN A 119 5.85 7.66 -0.66
CA ASN A 119 4.74 7.02 0.02
C ASN A 119 4.65 5.52 -0.34
N LEU A 120 3.82 4.77 0.39
CA LEU A 120 3.64 3.33 0.22
C LEU A 120 3.18 2.93 -1.19
N ALA A 121 2.23 3.64 -1.78
CA ALA A 121 1.70 3.30 -3.10
C ALA A 121 2.81 3.36 -4.16
N THR A 122 3.56 4.46 -4.17
CA THR A 122 4.71 4.61 -5.06
C THR A 122 5.78 3.56 -4.76
N ALA A 123 6.10 3.27 -3.49
CA ALA A 123 7.10 2.25 -3.18
C ALA A 123 6.70 0.85 -3.68
N LEU A 124 5.45 0.42 -3.51
CA LEU A 124 4.96 -0.85 -4.07
C LEU A 124 5.03 -0.87 -5.59
N HIS A 125 4.61 0.23 -6.24
CA HIS A 125 4.72 0.40 -7.69
C HIS A 125 6.16 0.25 -8.19
N GLU A 126 7.12 0.94 -7.55
CA GLU A 126 8.53 0.83 -7.94
C GLU A 126 9.10 -0.58 -7.68
N ILE A 127 8.68 -1.26 -6.60
CA ILE A 127 9.06 -2.66 -6.37
C ILE A 127 8.53 -3.56 -7.51
N ALA A 128 7.32 -3.32 -8.01
CA ALA A 128 6.77 -4.07 -9.15
C ALA A 128 7.69 -3.98 -10.38
N HIS A 129 8.26 -2.81 -10.65
CA HIS A 129 9.27 -2.65 -11.70
C HIS A 129 10.55 -3.45 -11.44
N THR A 130 10.97 -3.60 -10.18
CA THR A 130 12.15 -4.41 -9.84
C THR A 130 11.94 -5.91 -10.01
N VAL A 131 10.69 -6.38 -10.06
CA VAL A 131 10.36 -7.80 -10.23
C VAL A 131 9.85 -8.16 -11.62
N GLY A 132 9.61 -7.18 -12.50
CA GLY A 132 9.51 -7.42 -13.94
C GLY A 132 8.48 -6.58 -14.68
N VAL A 133 7.56 -5.92 -13.97
CA VAL A 133 6.54 -5.06 -14.58
C VAL A 133 7.23 -3.95 -15.37
N GLY A 134 6.97 -3.87 -16.67
CA GLY A 134 7.52 -2.80 -17.51
C GLY A 134 9.04 -2.82 -17.69
N THR A 135 9.73 -3.90 -17.30
CA THR A 135 11.21 -3.96 -17.31
C THR A 135 11.79 -5.26 -17.87
N THR A 136 10.96 -6.22 -18.28
CA THR A 136 11.41 -7.51 -18.86
C THR A 136 10.87 -7.73 -20.26
N SER A 137 11.58 -8.53 -21.06
CA SER A 137 11.10 -8.93 -22.39
C SER A 137 9.78 -9.69 -22.35
N VAL A 138 9.53 -10.45 -21.27
CA VAL A 138 8.27 -11.18 -21.09
C VAL A 138 7.10 -10.21 -20.94
N TRP A 139 7.29 -9.09 -20.22
CA TRP A 139 6.30 -8.03 -20.12
C TRP A 139 5.84 -7.54 -21.51
N TRP A 140 6.78 -7.07 -22.33
CA TRP A 140 6.45 -6.44 -23.62
C TRP A 140 6.04 -7.42 -24.71
N ASN A 141 6.67 -8.59 -24.77
CA ASN A 141 6.51 -9.50 -25.90
C ASN A 141 5.46 -10.57 -25.67
N THR A 142 4.99 -10.76 -24.43
CA THR A 142 4.11 -11.89 -24.09
C THR A 142 2.94 -11.47 -23.23
N LEU A 143 3.17 -10.69 -22.17
CA LEU A 143 2.12 -10.37 -21.20
C LEU A 143 1.29 -9.16 -21.60
N ILE A 144 1.84 -8.18 -22.31
CA ILE A 144 1.08 -7.04 -22.82
C ILE A 144 0.86 -7.19 -24.33
N VAL A 145 -0.38 -7.43 -24.74
CA VAL A 145 -0.77 -7.54 -26.15
C VAL A 145 -1.89 -6.54 -26.43
N SER A 146 -1.62 -5.58 -27.32
CA SER A 146 -2.58 -4.56 -27.74
C SER A 146 -3.24 -3.81 -26.57
N GLY A 147 -2.47 -3.48 -25.53
CA GLY A 147 -2.93 -2.75 -24.34
C GLY A 147 -3.61 -3.62 -23.27
N THR A 148 -3.71 -4.93 -23.48
CA THR A 148 -4.32 -5.88 -22.53
C THR A 148 -3.25 -6.76 -21.91
N TYR A 149 -3.36 -7.01 -20.60
CA TYR A 149 -2.56 -8.03 -19.93
C TYR A 149 -3.17 -9.42 -20.21
N THR A 150 -2.41 -10.33 -20.81
CA THR A 150 -2.90 -11.62 -21.32
C THR A 150 -2.62 -12.81 -20.40
N GLY A 151 -1.92 -12.60 -19.28
CA GLY A 151 -1.69 -13.65 -18.28
C GLY A 151 -3.00 -14.11 -17.64
N THR A 152 -3.10 -15.43 -17.44
CA THR A 152 -4.32 -16.10 -16.98
C THR A 152 -4.50 -15.94 -15.47
N TYR A 153 -3.43 -16.10 -14.70
CA TYR A 153 -3.48 -16.08 -13.25
C TYR A 153 -3.80 -14.69 -12.72
N ALA A 154 -3.09 -13.64 -13.17
CA ALA A 154 -3.34 -12.28 -12.70
C ALA A 154 -4.74 -11.78 -13.08
N THR A 155 -5.21 -12.11 -14.29
CA THR A 155 -6.57 -11.78 -14.73
C THR A 155 -7.63 -12.50 -13.88
N GLN A 156 -7.43 -13.77 -13.55
CA GLN A 156 -8.35 -14.51 -12.69
C GLN A 156 -8.34 -13.96 -11.25
N THR A 157 -7.17 -13.61 -10.72
CA THR A 157 -7.03 -12.96 -9.41
C THR A 157 -7.82 -11.65 -9.37
N LEU A 158 -7.66 -10.77 -10.36
CA LEU A 158 -8.44 -9.53 -10.45
C LEU A 158 -9.95 -9.79 -10.38
N ARG A 159 -10.45 -10.76 -11.15
CA ARG A 159 -11.88 -11.10 -11.20
C ARG A 159 -12.39 -11.61 -9.86
N THR A 160 -11.58 -12.42 -9.16
CA THR A 160 -11.90 -12.92 -7.83
C THR A 160 -11.96 -11.78 -6.81
N LEU A 161 -10.95 -10.91 -6.77
CA LEU A 161 -10.84 -9.80 -5.81
C LEU A 161 -11.98 -8.78 -5.98
N THR A 162 -12.41 -8.56 -7.22
CA THR A 162 -13.45 -7.57 -7.54
C THR A 162 -14.87 -8.16 -7.58
N GLY A 163 -15.00 -9.49 -7.50
CA GLY A 163 -16.28 -10.18 -7.72
C GLY A 163 -16.85 -9.98 -9.13
N ASN A 164 -16.02 -9.55 -10.09
CA ASN A 164 -16.43 -9.24 -11.46
C ASN A 164 -15.79 -10.23 -12.44
N SER A 165 -16.58 -11.18 -12.94
CA SER A 165 -16.11 -12.24 -13.85
C SER A 165 -15.65 -11.75 -15.22
N THR A 166 -16.00 -10.52 -15.60
CA THR A 166 -15.62 -9.92 -16.90
C THR A 166 -14.53 -8.86 -16.76
N ALA A 167 -13.97 -8.66 -15.57
CA ALA A 167 -12.86 -7.74 -15.38
C ALA A 167 -11.67 -8.11 -16.27
N VAL A 168 -11.02 -7.07 -16.79
CA VAL A 168 -9.85 -7.14 -17.66
C VAL A 168 -8.73 -6.36 -17.01
N LEU A 169 -7.54 -6.95 -17.00
CA LEU A 169 -6.32 -6.28 -16.61
C LEU A 169 -5.67 -5.69 -17.87
N TYR A 170 -5.33 -4.41 -17.80
CA TYR A 170 -4.74 -3.66 -18.90
C TYR A 170 -3.30 -3.32 -18.56
N GLY A 171 -2.53 -2.95 -19.57
CA GLY A 171 -1.20 -2.41 -19.37
C GLY A 171 -0.61 -1.78 -20.61
N ASP A 172 0.50 -1.09 -20.41
CA ASP A 172 1.29 -0.46 -21.46
C ASP A 172 2.76 -0.91 -21.39
N SER A 173 3.67 -0.14 -21.99
CA SER A 173 5.10 -0.44 -21.97
C SER A 173 5.71 -0.45 -20.56
N GLN A 174 5.05 0.10 -19.56
CA GLN A 174 5.60 0.29 -18.23
C GLN A 174 4.65 -0.20 -17.12
N HIS A 175 3.36 0.02 -17.28
CA HIS A 175 2.40 -0.02 -16.18
C HIS A 175 1.27 -1.01 -16.44
N PHE A 176 0.54 -1.37 -15.37
CA PHE A 176 -0.76 -2.04 -15.47
C PHE A 176 -1.85 -1.30 -14.70
N TRP A 177 -3.09 -1.62 -15.03
CA TRP A 177 -4.26 -1.18 -14.27
C TRP A 177 -5.43 -2.15 -14.50
N PRO A 178 -6.39 -2.28 -13.54
CA PRO A 178 -6.44 -1.60 -12.24
C PRO A 178 -5.41 -2.12 -11.22
N TYR A 179 -5.29 -1.43 -10.08
CA TYR A 179 -4.41 -1.77 -8.95
C TYR A 179 -2.91 -1.77 -9.25
N GLY A 180 -2.46 -1.06 -10.30
CA GLY A 180 -1.03 -0.85 -10.58
C GLY A 180 -0.34 0.15 -9.65
N LEU A 181 -1.12 0.98 -8.94
CA LEU A 181 -0.62 2.03 -8.05
C LEU A 181 0.31 3.03 -8.76
N ASN A 182 0.02 3.30 -10.04
CA ASN A 182 0.67 4.26 -10.92
C ASN A 182 0.65 5.69 -10.35
N TYR A 183 -0.37 6.02 -9.55
CA TYR A 183 -0.45 7.29 -8.83
C TYR A 183 -0.91 7.08 -7.38
N PRO A 184 -0.41 7.86 -6.41
CA PRO A 184 -0.88 7.77 -5.02
C PRO A 184 -2.39 8.00 -4.87
N THR A 185 -3.01 8.77 -5.78
CA THR A 185 -4.46 9.01 -5.80
C THR A 185 -5.30 7.80 -6.18
N GLU A 186 -4.71 6.71 -6.70
CA GLU A 186 -5.44 5.48 -7.01
C GLU A 186 -5.80 4.69 -5.73
N VAL A 187 -5.18 5.01 -4.59
CA VAL A 187 -5.50 4.37 -3.32
C VAL A 187 -6.77 4.98 -2.73
N THR A 188 -7.75 4.12 -2.53
CA THR A 188 -9.04 4.43 -1.90
C THR A 188 -9.24 3.70 -0.59
N SER A 189 -8.54 2.57 -0.39
CA SER A 189 -8.55 1.80 0.84
C SER A 189 -7.28 0.99 1.03
N VAL A 190 -7.09 0.42 2.22
CA VAL A 190 -5.97 -0.48 2.51
C VAL A 190 -5.95 -1.73 1.60
N TYR A 191 -7.11 -2.14 1.07
CA TYR A 191 -7.21 -3.31 0.19
C TYR A 191 -6.49 -3.10 -1.15
N ASP A 192 -6.31 -1.85 -1.60
CA ASP A 192 -5.63 -1.58 -2.88
C ASP A 192 -4.15 -2.02 -2.83
N TYR A 193 -3.50 -1.93 -1.68
CA TYR A 193 -2.13 -2.43 -1.47
C TYR A 193 -2.06 -3.96 -1.48
N ILE A 194 -3.05 -4.61 -0.87
CA ILE A 194 -3.15 -6.07 -0.82
C ILE A 194 -3.42 -6.62 -2.23
N TYR A 195 -4.37 -6.00 -2.94
CA TYR A 195 -4.74 -6.42 -4.29
C TYR A 195 -3.60 -6.23 -5.28
N HIS A 196 -2.84 -5.12 -5.16
CA HIS A 196 -1.61 -4.93 -5.92
C HIS A 196 -0.65 -6.11 -5.74
N CYS A 197 -0.35 -6.48 -4.49
CA CYS A 197 0.57 -7.58 -4.19
C CYS A 197 0.05 -8.93 -4.70
N GLN A 198 -1.23 -9.24 -4.49
CA GLN A 198 -1.83 -10.51 -4.95
C GLN A 198 -1.89 -10.62 -6.48
N ILE A 199 -2.15 -9.50 -7.17
CA ILE A 199 -2.08 -9.45 -8.63
C ILE A 199 -0.63 -9.67 -9.08
N LEU A 200 0.34 -9.00 -8.44
CA LEU A 200 1.76 -9.15 -8.77
C LEU A 200 2.30 -10.57 -8.52
N GLU A 201 1.86 -11.24 -7.45
CA GLU A 201 2.14 -12.66 -7.21
C GLU A 201 1.58 -13.54 -8.33
N ALA A 202 0.35 -13.27 -8.76
CA ALA A 202 -0.27 -14.00 -9.85
C ALA A 202 0.43 -13.72 -11.20
N MET A 203 0.99 -12.53 -11.41
CA MET A 203 1.83 -12.25 -12.58
C MET A 203 3.11 -13.10 -12.58
N GLN A 204 3.68 -13.41 -11.41
CA GLN A 204 4.82 -14.34 -11.31
C GLN A 204 4.45 -15.73 -11.84
N LEU A 205 3.24 -16.20 -11.54
CA LEU A 205 2.70 -17.48 -12.05
C LEU A 205 2.44 -17.45 -13.56
N ASP A 206 2.17 -16.26 -14.11
CA ASP A 206 2.06 -16.02 -15.55
C ASP A 206 3.44 -15.92 -16.25
N GLY A 207 4.54 -16.02 -15.49
CA GLY A 207 5.91 -16.05 -16.01
C GLY A 207 6.61 -14.70 -16.08
N LEU A 208 6.11 -13.68 -15.36
CA LEU A 208 6.81 -12.40 -15.17
C LEU A 208 8.21 -12.60 -14.57
#